data_AF-A0AAN6Q829-F1
#
_entry.id   AF-A0AAN6Q829-F1
#
_cell.length_a   1.000
_cell.length_b   1.000
_cell.length_c   1.000
_cell.angle_alpha   90.00
_cell.angle_beta   90.00
_cell.angle_gamma   90.00
#
_symmetry.space_group_name_H-M   'P 1'
#
loop_
_entity.id
_entity.type
_entity.pdbx_description
1 polymer ?
#
loop_
_entity_poly.entity_id
_entity_poly.type
_entity_poly.pdbx_seq_one_letter_code
_entity_poly.pdbx_strand_id
1 'polypeptide(L)'
;MTSRLQQATEDALLTGGRAGRRAIEEAGFSEELKAKLLDKVATAKFHQEHSAALAEAGVATSRIPDAAGLGTRAVASAQPWTGHESAEDAVLRMLDDARRPLPPELRGKGKPPAPAPAPVVDLRLRREVGVSPGRKVAGARDKAQAYAGFGVKDKGLSEEEREAVKREFRERFAPGASAMPSTVSGLAALANERIEDAIARGQFKDIPRGTGIERDARADNPFIDTTEYIMNKMIKRQDIVPPWIDKQQELIKAAENFRGRLRNDWKRHAARMISARGGTLEQQLARANAYARAEELHNPRRRNPEQISVPTNVTDDVVTQRATATSPSSASSAEDNNPSHDHQSPSHPPVPPFRDPDWEAAERSYMRLAVENLNAITRSYNLMAPELSKKPYFSLERELSNCFADVAPQVAGEIRLRATRPARSLVDRPFGGSAGGQKGTGFGGGVGIGELLRGGGRGGGLSVVEGKEKRYGLREFWRDFWAK
;
A
#
# COMPACT_ATOMS: atom_id res chain seq x y z
N MET A 1 13.46 7.54 54.61
CA MET A 1 12.43 6.82 55.41
C MET A 1 11.24 7.71 55.80
N THR A 2 11.43 9.03 55.94
CA THR A 2 10.41 9.99 56.40
C THR A 2 9.19 10.13 55.47
N SER A 3 9.37 10.20 54.15
CA SER A 3 8.26 10.32 53.19
C SER A 3 7.32 9.10 53.19
N ARG A 4 7.86 7.88 53.39
CA ARG A 4 7.06 6.66 53.49
C ARG A 4 6.30 6.57 54.81
N LEU A 5 6.91 7.01 55.92
CA LEU A 5 6.22 7.12 57.20
C LEU A 5 5.10 8.16 57.15
N GLN A 6 5.35 9.31 56.51
CA GLN A 6 4.33 10.34 56.30
C GLN A 6 3.16 9.80 55.47
N GLN A 7 3.42 9.13 54.35
CA GLN A 7 2.37 8.50 53.53
C GLN A 7 1.61 7.43 54.32
N ALA A 8 2.30 6.58 55.08
CA ALA A 8 1.66 5.57 55.91
C ALA A 8 0.77 6.18 57.02
N THR A 9 1.16 7.33 57.58
CA THR A 9 0.33 8.09 58.54
C THR A 9 -0.84 8.81 57.88
N GLU A 10 -0.67 9.34 56.67
CA GLU A 10 -1.75 9.96 55.88
C GLU A 10 -2.81 8.91 55.50
N ASP A 11 -2.39 7.72 55.08
CA ASP A 11 -3.29 6.60 54.76
C ASP A 11 -4.02 6.07 56.00
N ALA A 12 -3.34 5.98 57.15
CA ALA A 12 -3.95 5.61 58.42
C ALA A 12 -4.98 6.65 58.92
N LEU A 13 -4.79 7.94 58.62
CA LEU A 13 -5.76 8.99 58.95
C LEU A 13 -7.00 8.97 58.05
N LEU A 14 -6.81 8.69 56.76
CA LEU A 14 -7.91 8.59 55.79
C LEU A 14 -8.78 7.35 56.05
N THR A 15 -8.19 6.27 56.54
CA THR A 15 -8.88 5.00 56.82
C THR A 15 -9.34 4.85 58.28
N GLY A 16 -8.62 5.43 59.25
CA GLY A 16 -8.83 5.23 60.69
C GLY A 16 -9.80 6.21 61.39
N GLY A 17 -10.46 7.10 60.65
CA GLY A 17 -11.51 7.97 61.17
C GLY A 17 -11.10 8.81 62.40
N ARG A 18 -11.92 8.81 63.47
CA ARG A 18 -11.66 9.59 64.70
C ARG A 18 -10.51 9.03 65.56
N ALA A 19 -10.27 7.72 65.51
CA ALA A 19 -9.19 7.08 66.26
C ALA A 19 -7.82 7.45 65.70
N GLY A 20 -7.69 7.53 64.37
CA GLY A 20 -6.47 7.99 63.71
C GLY A 20 -6.09 9.43 64.07
N ARG A 21 -7.07 10.33 64.23
CA ARG A 21 -6.82 11.72 64.65
C ARG A 21 -6.27 11.80 66.07
N ARG A 22 -6.86 11.05 67.01
CA ARG A 22 -6.39 10.97 68.40
C ARG A 22 -4.99 10.37 68.50
N ALA A 23 -4.70 9.32 67.74
CA ALA A 23 -3.37 8.72 67.72
C ALA A 23 -2.25 9.69 67.27
N ILE A 24 -2.57 10.67 66.41
CA ILE A 24 -1.61 11.72 66.01
C ILE A 24 -1.55 12.86 67.02
N GLU A 25 -2.65 13.15 67.71
CA GLU A 25 -2.66 14.10 68.82
C GLU A 25 -1.83 13.58 70.01
N GLU A 26 -1.84 12.26 70.23
CA GLU A 26 -1.08 11.56 71.27
C GLU A 26 0.36 11.22 70.84
N ALA A 27 0.62 11.07 69.54
CA ALA A 27 1.97 10.92 69.03
C ALA A 27 2.73 12.26 69.13
N GLY A 28 3.92 12.24 69.75
CA GLY A 28 4.77 13.42 69.98
C GLY A 28 5.41 14.03 68.72
N PHE A 29 4.64 14.23 67.65
CA PHE A 29 5.06 15.00 66.47
C PHE A 29 5.20 16.49 66.82
N SER A 30 6.04 17.22 66.09
CA SER A 30 6.12 18.67 66.25
C SER A 30 4.79 19.34 65.90
N GLU A 31 4.45 20.40 66.63
CA GLU A 31 3.18 21.13 66.48
C GLU A 31 2.98 21.65 65.04
N GLU A 32 4.06 22.08 64.38
CA GLU A 32 4.03 22.52 62.97
C GLU A 32 3.65 21.40 61.99
N LEU A 33 4.13 20.17 62.23
CA LEU A 33 3.81 19.02 61.37
C LEU A 33 2.36 18.56 61.60
N LYS A 34 1.90 18.62 62.85
CA LYS A 34 0.50 18.34 63.20
C LYS A 34 -0.45 19.32 62.51
N ALA A 35 -0.15 20.63 62.54
CA ALA A 35 -0.93 21.63 61.84
C ALA A 35 -0.97 21.38 60.32
N LYS A 36 0.20 21.12 59.69
CA LYS A 36 0.28 20.80 58.26
C LYS A 36 -0.51 19.54 57.88
N LEU A 37 -0.52 18.51 58.73
CA LEU A 37 -1.28 17.28 58.49
C LEU A 37 -2.79 17.52 58.62
N LEU A 38 -3.23 18.27 59.63
CA LEU A 38 -4.63 18.63 59.81
C LEU A 38 -5.14 19.51 58.66
N ASP A 39 -4.34 20.48 58.21
CA ASP A 39 -4.65 21.33 57.05
C ASP A 39 -4.77 20.50 55.78
N LYS A 40 -3.86 19.56 55.52
CA LYS A 40 -3.96 18.63 54.38
C LYS A 40 -5.21 17.74 54.44
N VAL A 41 -5.63 17.33 55.63
CA VAL A 41 -6.87 16.56 55.81
C VAL A 41 -8.08 17.47 55.57
N ALA A 42 -8.05 18.71 56.04
CA ALA A 42 -9.12 19.68 55.81
C ALA A 42 -9.25 20.01 54.32
N THR A 43 -8.14 20.24 53.60
CA THR A 43 -8.15 20.46 52.15
C THR A 43 -8.63 19.22 51.40
N ALA A 44 -8.18 18.02 51.78
CA ALA A 44 -8.65 16.79 51.16
C ALA A 44 -10.16 16.56 51.36
N LYS A 45 -10.70 16.87 52.54
CA LYS A 45 -12.14 16.82 52.83
C LYS A 45 -12.92 17.85 52.03
N PHE A 46 -12.44 19.08 52.01
CA PHE A 46 -13.01 20.16 51.19
C PHE A 46 -13.06 19.78 49.71
N HIS A 47 -12.00 19.16 49.18
CA HIS A 47 -11.98 18.66 47.81
C HIS A 47 -12.94 17.49 47.54
N GLN A 48 -13.24 16.67 48.54
CA GLN A 48 -14.23 15.58 48.44
C GLN A 48 -15.67 16.13 48.48
N GLU A 49 -15.94 17.08 49.37
CA GLU A 49 -17.26 17.70 49.52
C GLU A 49 -17.61 18.59 48.33
N HIS A 50 -16.61 19.27 47.75
CA HIS A 50 -16.79 20.19 46.62
C HIS A 50 -16.20 19.68 45.30
N SER A 51 -16.08 18.36 45.11
CA SER A 51 -15.47 17.77 43.90
C SER A 51 -16.15 18.21 42.60
N ALA A 52 -17.48 18.29 42.59
CA ALA A 52 -18.28 18.69 41.43
C ALA A 52 -18.08 20.17 41.07
N ALA A 53 -18.22 21.07 42.05
CA ALA A 53 -18.04 22.50 41.86
C ALA A 53 -16.60 22.87 41.43
N LEU A 54 -15.60 22.16 41.97
CA LEU A 54 -14.20 22.36 41.57
C LEU A 54 -13.91 21.86 40.16
N ALA A 55 -14.56 20.78 39.72
CA ALA A 55 -14.45 20.27 38.36
C ALA A 55 -15.09 21.24 37.34
N GLU A 56 -16.23 21.83 37.66
CA GLU A 56 -16.87 22.87 36.84
C GLU A 56 -16.02 24.14 36.74
N ALA A 57 -15.38 24.54 37.85
CA ALA A 57 -14.45 25.67 37.88
C ALA A 57 -13.11 25.39 37.18
N GLY A 58 -12.89 24.19 36.65
CA GLY A 58 -11.65 23.80 35.98
C GLY A 58 -10.43 23.73 36.91
N VAL A 59 -10.65 23.70 38.22
CA VAL A 59 -9.57 23.59 39.22
C VAL A 59 -9.15 22.13 39.28
N ALA A 60 -8.01 21.82 38.65
CA ALA A 60 -7.44 20.48 38.64
C ALA A 60 -7.16 20.01 40.07
N THR A 61 -8.04 19.16 40.60
CA THR A 61 -7.71 18.41 41.81
C THR A 61 -6.59 17.43 41.46
N SER A 62 -5.54 17.38 42.29
CA SER A 62 -4.30 16.64 42.03
C SER A 62 -4.47 15.12 41.81
N ARG A 63 -5.69 14.61 41.94
CA ARG A 63 -6.03 13.19 41.75
C ARG A 63 -6.43 12.83 40.31
N ILE A 64 -6.81 13.78 39.47
CA ILE A 64 -7.29 13.49 38.11
C ILE A 64 -6.33 14.11 37.08
N PRO A 65 -5.61 13.29 36.29
CA PRO A 65 -4.74 13.80 35.24
C PRO A 65 -5.51 14.55 34.14
N ASP A 66 -4.93 15.63 33.61
CA ASP A 66 -5.47 16.34 32.44
C ASP A 66 -5.46 15.49 31.15
N ALA A 67 -4.83 14.32 31.16
CA ALA A 67 -4.92 13.37 30.05
C ALA A 67 -6.22 12.53 30.10
N ALA A 68 -6.95 12.51 31.21
CA ALA A 68 -8.17 11.73 31.36
C ALA A 68 -9.31 12.33 30.50
N GLY A 69 -10.09 11.48 29.85
CA GLY A 69 -11.22 11.89 29.02
C GLY A 69 -12.35 12.51 29.84
N LEU A 70 -13.21 13.31 29.19
CA LEU A 70 -14.32 14.02 29.85
C LEU A 70 -15.23 13.10 30.66
N GLY A 71 -15.59 11.92 30.12
CA GLY A 71 -16.41 10.95 30.85
C GLY A 71 -15.75 10.42 32.13
N THR A 72 -14.44 10.13 32.08
CA THR A 72 -13.69 9.69 33.27
C THR A 72 -13.56 10.79 34.32
N ARG A 73 -13.48 12.06 33.89
CA ARG A 73 -13.46 13.20 34.81
C ARG A 73 -14.82 13.40 35.46
N ALA A 74 -15.89 13.35 34.67
CA ALA A 74 -17.28 13.51 35.13
C ALA A 74 -17.65 12.43 36.16
N VAL A 75 -17.29 11.16 35.91
CA VAL A 75 -17.52 10.05 36.86
C VAL A 75 -16.72 10.22 38.14
N ALA A 76 -15.49 10.73 38.05
CA ALA A 76 -14.64 10.95 39.22
C ALA A 76 -15.06 12.17 40.06
N SER A 77 -15.68 13.18 39.45
CA SER A 77 -16.22 14.36 40.15
C SER A 77 -17.65 14.16 40.66
N ALA A 78 -18.36 13.14 40.17
CA ALA A 78 -19.73 12.84 40.53
C ALA A 78 -19.90 12.63 42.04
N GLN A 79 -21.04 13.05 42.58
CA GLN A 79 -21.38 12.81 43.97
C GLN A 79 -21.54 11.31 44.22
N PRO A 80 -21.09 10.79 45.37
CA PRO A 80 -21.31 9.40 45.73
C PRO A 80 -22.82 9.12 45.84
N TRP A 81 -23.24 7.97 45.32
CA TRP A 81 -24.64 7.55 45.28
C TRP A 81 -25.25 7.45 46.69
N THR A 82 -26.32 8.20 46.95
CA THR A 82 -26.99 8.29 48.26
C THR A 82 -28.27 7.44 48.35
N GLY A 83 -28.60 6.68 47.29
CA GLY A 83 -29.84 5.89 47.19
C GLY A 83 -30.96 6.57 46.40
N HIS A 84 -30.88 7.89 46.23
CA HIS A 84 -31.77 8.67 45.37
C HIS A 84 -30.96 9.35 44.27
N GLU A 85 -31.47 9.36 43.04
CA GLU A 85 -30.86 10.11 41.94
C GLU A 85 -31.11 11.61 42.12
N SER A 86 -30.09 12.44 41.84
CA SER A 86 -30.27 13.88 41.75
C SER A 86 -31.16 14.21 40.54
N ALA A 87 -31.90 15.32 40.59
CA ALA A 87 -32.71 15.78 39.46
C ALA A 87 -31.86 16.03 38.20
N GLU A 88 -30.63 16.50 38.38
CA GLU A 88 -29.67 16.76 37.29
C GLU A 88 -29.24 15.46 36.60
N ASP A 89 -28.90 14.44 37.39
CA ASP A 89 -28.52 13.12 36.90
C ASP A 89 -29.70 12.40 36.22
N ALA A 90 -30.92 12.54 36.78
CA ALA A 90 -32.13 12.00 36.20
C ALA A 90 -32.41 12.62 34.81
N VAL A 91 -32.27 13.94 34.67
CA VAL A 91 -32.41 14.64 33.39
C VAL A 91 -31.31 14.23 32.42
N LEU A 92 -30.06 14.12 32.86
CA LEU A 92 -28.95 13.67 32.01
C LEU A 92 -29.20 12.25 31.49
N ARG A 93 -29.68 11.34 32.35
CA ARG A 93 -30.08 9.99 31.93
C ARG A 93 -31.20 10.02 30.91
N MET A 94 -32.23 10.84 31.11
CA MET A 94 -33.30 11.00 30.10
C MET A 94 -32.79 11.51 28.76
N LEU A 95 -31.81 12.43 28.77
CA LEU A 95 -31.20 12.97 27.55
C LEU A 95 -30.32 11.96 26.83
N ASP A 96 -29.57 11.14 27.59
CA ASP A 96 -28.76 10.06 27.04
C ASP A 96 -29.65 8.92 26.50
N ASP A 97 -30.69 8.54 27.22
CA ASP A 97 -31.67 7.51 26.82
C ASP A 97 -32.47 7.94 25.57
N ALA A 98 -32.75 9.24 25.41
CA ALA A 98 -33.38 9.79 24.21
C ALA A 98 -32.53 9.58 22.94
N ARG A 99 -31.20 9.39 23.09
CA ARG A 99 -30.27 9.17 21.99
C ARG A 99 -29.88 7.70 21.91
N ARG A 100 -30.36 7.01 20.87
CA ARG A 100 -29.94 5.63 20.59
C ARG A 100 -28.41 5.56 20.43
N PRO A 101 -27.68 4.73 21.22
CA PRO A 101 -26.25 4.64 21.08
C PRO A 101 -25.88 4.06 19.71
N LEU A 102 -24.78 4.55 19.14
CA LEU A 102 -24.26 4.04 17.87
C LEU A 102 -24.01 2.52 17.95
N PRO A 103 -24.26 1.78 16.86
CA PRO A 103 -24.01 0.35 16.82
C PRO A 103 -22.53 0.05 17.16
N PRO A 104 -22.22 -1.12 17.73
CA PRO A 104 -20.87 -1.47 18.20
C PRO A 104 -19.76 -1.31 17.15
N GLU A 105 -20.11 -1.41 15.87
CA GLU A 105 -19.21 -1.25 14.73
C GLU A 105 -18.82 0.22 14.47
N LEU A 106 -19.71 1.16 14.79
CA LEU A 106 -19.50 2.61 14.66
C LEU A 106 -19.08 3.27 15.99
N ARG A 107 -19.16 2.54 17.10
CA ARG A 107 -18.61 2.96 18.38
C ARG A 107 -17.09 2.88 18.28
N GLY A 108 -16.46 4.01 17.94
CA GLY A 108 -15.01 4.11 17.81
C GLY A 108 -14.31 3.44 18.98
N LYS A 109 -13.50 2.40 18.72
CA LYS A 109 -12.62 1.81 19.74
C LYS A 109 -11.77 2.94 20.28
N GLY A 110 -11.87 3.23 21.57
CA GLY A 110 -11.23 4.37 22.22
C GLY A 110 -9.75 4.44 21.84
N LYS A 111 -9.44 5.29 20.87
CA LYS A 111 -8.07 5.59 20.49
C LYS A 111 -7.61 6.64 21.50
N PRO A 112 -6.62 6.37 22.35
CA PRO A 112 -6.10 7.42 23.22
C PRO A 112 -5.65 8.60 22.34
N PRO A 113 -5.86 9.84 22.77
CA PRO A 113 -5.49 11.01 22.00
C PRO A 113 -3.97 11.07 21.93
N ALA A 114 -3.41 10.58 20.83
CA ALA A 114 -2.04 10.83 20.45
C ALA A 114 -2.04 11.57 19.11
N PRO A 115 -1.32 12.68 18.98
CA PRO A 115 -1.15 13.35 17.69
C PRO A 115 -0.40 12.40 16.75
N ALA A 116 -0.94 12.17 15.56
CA ALA A 116 -0.17 11.54 14.48
C ALA A 116 0.86 12.57 13.96
N PRO A 117 2.09 12.15 13.60
CA PRO A 117 2.26 11.31 12.42
C PRO A 117 3.18 10.08 12.60
N ALA A 118 2.98 9.12 11.69
CA ALA A 118 3.69 7.85 11.49
C ALA A 118 3.34 6.68 12.45
N PRO A 119 3.32 5.42 11.97
CA PRO A 119 3.45 4.27 12.87
C PRO A 119 4.87 4.32 13.44
N VAL A 120 5.04 5.01 14.56
CA VAL A 120 6.25 4.89 15.36
C VAL A 120 6.28 3.43 15.81
N VAL A 121 7.10 2.62 15.12
CA VAL A 121 7.46 1.29 15.57
C VAL A 121 8.16 1.51 16.91
N ASP A 122 7.45 1.25 17.99
CA ASP A 122 7.95 1.34 19.37
C ASP A 122 9.02 0.25 19.52
N LEU A 123 10.28 0.57 19.17
CA LEU A 123 11.46 -0.31 19.18
C LEU A 123 11.87 -0.77 20.59
N ARG A 124 11.10 -0.39 21.61
CA ARG A 124 11.33 -0.81 22.99
C ARG A 124 11.03 -2.30 23.10
N LEU A 125 11.99 -3.06 23.63
CA LEU A 125 11.84 -4.49 23.95
C LEU A 125 10.63 -4.67 24.88
N ARG A 126 9.49 -5.05 24.29
CA ARG A 126 8.30 -5.43 25.04
C ARG A 126 8.59 -6.78 25.70
N ARG A 127 8.32 -6.86 27.00
CA ARG A 127 8.28 -8.15 27.71
C ARG A 127 7.20 -9.01 27.04
N GLU A 128 7.60 -10.12 26.42
CA GLU A 128 6.65 -11.04 25.82
C GLU A 128 5.67 -11.53 26.89
N VAL A 129 4.39 -11.58 26.52
CA VAL A 129 3.33 -12.13 27.36
C VAL A 129 3.69 -13.58 27.65
N GLY A 130 3.71 -13.97 28.93
CA GLY A 130 4.08 -15.32 29.34
C GLY A 130 3.14 -16.36 28.73
N VAL A 131 3.56 -17.01 27.64
CA VAL A 131 2.79 -18.09 27.01
C VAL A 131 2.84 -19.32 27.91
N SER A 132 1.69 -19.99 28.07
CA SER A 132 1.60 -21.22 28.85
C SER A 132 2.52 -22.32 28.29
N PRO A 133 3.12 -23.18 29.13
CA PRO A 133 4.04 -24.22 28.69
C PRO A 133 3.46 -25.13 27.59
N GLY A 134 2.18 -25.51 27.71
CA GLY A 134 1.50 -26.34 26.71
C GLY A 134 1.41 -25.67 25.33
N ARG A 135 1.15 -24.36 25.29
CA ARG A 135 1.07 -23.61 24.03
C ARG A 135 2.45 -23.33 23.42
N LYS A 136 3.50 -23.26 24.25
CA LYS A 136 4.89 -23.25 23.78
C LYS A 136 5.29 -24.56 23.12
N VAL A 137 4.95 -25.70 23.74
CA VAL A 137 5.24 -27.03 23.20
C VAL A 137 4.46 -27.30 21.92
N ALA A 138 3.17 -26.94 21.88
CA ALA A 138 2.36 -27.03 20.67
C ALA A 138 2.94 -26.19 19.52
N GLY A 139 3.25 -24.91 19.80
CA GLY A 139 3.86 -24.04 18.80
C GLY A 139 5.25 -24.50 18.33
N ALA A 140 6.05 -25.13 19.19
CA ALA A 140 7.33 -25.72 18.80
C ALA A 140 7.13 -26.97 17.91
N ARG A 141 6.16 -27.82 18.24
CA ARG A 141 5.80 -29.00 17.46
C ARG A 141 5.29 -28.61 16.06
N ASP A 142 4.39 -27.64 15.99
CA ASP A 142 3.81 -27.17 14.71
C ASP A 142 4.88 -26.54 13.82
N LYS A 143 5.81 -25.76 14.41
CA LYS A 143 6.96 -25.21 13.68
C LYS A 143 7.92 -26.30 13.20
N ALA A 144 8.26 -27.28 14.05
CA ALA A 144 9.11 -28.39 13.66
C ALA A 144 8.49 -29.22 12.52
N GLN A 145 7.17 -29.43 12.56
CA GLN A 145 6.43 -30.10 11.49
C GLN A 145 6.40 -29.26 10.20
N ALA A 146 6.29 -27.93 10.30
CA ALA A 146 6.37 -27.06 9.13
C ALA A 146 7.75 -27.15 8.46
N TYR A 147 8.85 -27.18 9.22
CA TYR A 147 10.20 -27.38 8.68
C TYR A 147 10.42 -28.79 8.12
N ALA A 148 9.87 -29.83 8.75
CA ALA A 148 9.90 -31.19 8.22
C ALA A 148 9.08 -31.33 6.92
N GLY A 149 8.00 -30.56 6.78
CA GLY A 149 7.15 -30.49 5.59
C GLY A 149 7.79 -29.76 4.40
N PHE A 150 8.78 -28.90 4.65
CA PHE A 150 9.54 -28.18 3.62
C PHE A 150 10.60 -29.04 2.88
N GLY A 151 10.62 -30.36 3.11
CA GLY A 151 11.26 -31.30 2.18
C GLY A 151 12.78 -31.45 2.30
N VAL A 152 13.40 -31.03 3.41
CA VAL A 152 14.80 -31.42 3.72
C VAL A 152 14.82 -32.84 4.29
N LYS A 153 14.40 -33.83 3.48
CA LYS A 153 14.73 -35.22 3.76
C LYS A 153 16.17 -35.43 3.32
N ASP A 154 17.11 -35.23 4.24
CA ASP A 154 18.24 -36.11 4.64
C ASP A 154 18.83 -37.16 3.64
N LYS A 155 18.70 -36.96 2.34
CA LYS A 155 19.25 -37.83 1.30
C LYS A 155 20.46 -37.14 0.70
N GLY A 156 21.62 -37.36 1.31
CA GLY A 156 22.91 -37.08 0.66
C GLY A 156 24.05 -36.61 1.56
N LEU A 157 23.83 -36.30 2.83
CA LEU A 157 24.90 -35.80 3.71
C LEU A 157 25.55 -36.96 4.47
N SER A 158 26.89 -37.06 4.38
CA SER A 158 27.66 -38.02 5.17
C SER A 158 27.47 -37.74 6.67
N GLU A 159 27.73 -38.73 7.52
CA GLU A 159 27.58 -38.57 8.96
C GLU A 159 28.51 -37.47 9.51
N GLU A 160 29.70 -37.32 8.92
CA GLU A 160 30.67 -36.27 9.22
C GLU A 160 30.18 -34.87 8.81
N GLU A 161 29.56 -34.74 7.63
CA GLU A 161 28.96 -33.48 7.18
C GLU A 161 27.76 -33.10 8.07
N ARG A 162 26.98 -34.09 8.52
CA ARG A 162 25.88 -33.88 9.46
C ARG A 162 26.37 -33.42 10.83
N GLU A 163 27.50 -33.92 11.29
CA GLU A 163 28.13 -33.47 12.53
C GLU A 163 28.74 -32.08 12.41
N ALA A 164 29.35 -31.76 11.27
CA ALA A 164 29.83 -30.40 10.99
C ALA A 164 28.66 -29.40 10.96
N VAL A 165 27.58 -29.73 10.26
CA VAL A 165 26.35 -28.91 10.25
C VAL A 165 25.77 -28.80 11.66
N LYS A 166 25.68 -29.90 12.43
CA LYS A 166 25.22 -29.83 13.83
C LYS A 166 26.13 -28.97 14.70
N ARG A 167 27.44 -28.97 14.45
CA ARG A 167 28.42 -28.15 15.17
C ARG A 167 28.24 -26.68 14.84
N GLU A 168 28.14 -26.33 13.56
CA GLU A 168 27.84 -24.98 13.09
C GLU A 168 26.49 -24.48 13.63
N PHE A 169 25.46 -25.33 13.67
CA PHE A 169 24.18 -24.98 14.28
C PHE A 169 24.32 -24.79 15.80
N ARG A 170 25.07 -25.66 16.48
CA ARG A 170 25.31 -25.53 17.93
C ARG A 170 26.10 -24.26 18.25
N GLU A 171 27.06 -23.90 17.42
CA GLU A 171 27.84 -22.66 17.55
C GLU A 171 26.96 -21.45 17.29
N ARG A 172 26.15 -21.42 16.22
CA ARG A 172 25.24 -20.31 15.89
C ARG A 172 24.12 -20.07 16.92
N PHE A 173 23.67 -21.14 17.59
CA PHE A 173 22.61 -21.10 18.60
C PHE A 173 23.14 -21.22 20.04
N ALA A 174 24.46 -21.24 20.24
CA ALA A 174 25.03 -21.11 21.57
C ALA A 174 24.63 -19.74 22.16
N PRO A 175 24.30 -19.66 23.46
CA PRO A 175 24.01 -18.41 24.14
C PRO A 175 25.26 -17.52 24.14
N GLY A 176 25.42 -16.71 23.08
CA GLY A 176 26.59 -15.86 22.84
C GLY A 176 26.92 -15.61 21.37
N ALA A 177 26.49 -16.49 20.44
CA ALA A 177 26.86 -16.38 19.02
C ALA A 177 25.85 -15.63 18.14
N SER A 178 24.65 -15.35 18.66
CA SER A 178 23.57 -14.67 17.92
C SER A 178 23.61 -13.14 18.02
N ALA A 179 24.80 -12.57 18.25
CA ALA A 179 25.02 -11.14 18.13
C ALA A 179 25.88 -10.91 16.89
N MET A 180 25.27 -10.37 15.82
CA MET A 180 26.06 -9.69 14.79
C MET A 180 26.99 -8.72 15.52
N PRO A 181 28.33 -8.82 15.36
CA PRO A 181 29.25 -8.02 16.16
C PRO A 181 28.97 -6.53 15.89
N SER A 182 28.54 -5.81 16.92
CA SER A 182 28.23 -4.38 16.85
C SER A 182 29.48 -3.50 16.87
N THR A 183 30.67 -4.09 16.98
CA THR A 183 31.97 -3.39 17.00
C THR A 183 32.71 -3.61 15.68
N VAL A 184 33.41 -2.57 15.21
CA VAL A 184 34.22 -2.61 13.96
C VAL A 184 35.28 -3.72 14.03
N SER A 185 35.85 -3.96 15.21
CA SER A 185 36.80 -5.05 15.45
C SER A 185 36.15 -6.44 15.39
N GLY A 186 34.92 -6.60 15.87
CA GLY A 186 34.20 -7.85 15.75
C GLY A 186 33.75 -8.15 14.31
N LEU A 187 33.39 -7.11 13.53
CA LEU A 187 33.17 -7.24 12.09
C LEU A 187 34.44 -7.66 11.34
N ALA A 188 35.60 -7.12 11.72
CA ALA A 188 36.89 -7.50 11.15
C ALA A 188 37.26 -8.96 11.49
N ALA A 189 36.99 -9.41 12.73
CA ALA A 189 37.22 -10.80 13.12
C ALA A 189 36.34 -11.78 12.34
N LEU A 190 35.04 -11.47 12.18
CA LEU A 190 34.12 -12.28 11.38
C LEU A 190 34.48 -12.25 9.89
N ALA A 191 34.94 -11.11 9.38
CA ALA A 191 35.46 -11.01 8.03
C ALA A 191 36.71 -11.90 7.84
N ASN A 192 37.65 -11.88 8.77
CA ASN A 192 38.84 -12.72 8.73
C ASN A 192 38.48 -14.21 8.81
N GLU A 193 37.58 -14.60 9.70
CA GLU A 193 37.06 -15.97 9.79
C GLU A 193 36.46 -16.41 8.44
N ARG A 194 35.59 -15.58 7.83
CA ARG A 194 35.03 -15.87 6.51
C ARG A 194 36.08 -15.93 5.40
N ILE A 195 37.13 -15.12 5.48
CA ILE A 195 38.25 -15.15 4.53
C ILE A 195 39.02 -16.45 4.68
N GLU A 196 39.35 -16.87 5.90
CA GLU A 196 40.02 -18.15 6.19
C GLU A 196 39.19 -19.35 5.73
N ASP A 197 37.89 -19.30 5.98
CA ASP A 197 36.90 -20.28 5.52
C ASP A 197 36.83 -20.38 3.98
N ALA A 198 36.88 -19.24 3.29
CA ALA A 198 36.90 -19.20 1.82
C ALA A 198 38.28 -19.59 1.24
N ILE A 199 39.37 -19.36 1.98
CA ILE A 199 40.71 -19.88 1.66
C ILE A 199 40.72 -21.41 1.79
N ALA A 200 40.13 -21.95 2.87
CA ALA A 200 40.01 -23.38 3.11
C ALA A 200 39.15 -24.07 2.04
N ARG A 201 38.05 -23.44 1.61
CA ARG A 201 37.24 -23.89 0.47
C ARG A 201 37.91 -23.73 -0.90
N GLY A 202 39.11 -23.15 -0.95
CA GLY A 202 39.87 -22.98 -2.19
C GLY A 202 39.35 -21.88 -3.13
N GLN A 203 38.37 -21.08 -2.72
CA GLN A 203 37.75 -20.04 -3.56
C GLN A 203 38.74 -18.95 -4.01
N PHE A 204 39.84 -18.76 -3.27
CA PHE A 204 40.91 -17.83 -3.63
C PHE A 204 41.91 -18.39 -4.65
N LYS A 205 41.83 -19.67 -5.00
CA LYS A 205 42.72 -20.31 -5.98
C LYS A 205 42.25 -20.06 -7.42
N ASP A 206 40.93 -19.93 -7.64
CA ASP A 206 40.31 -19.76 -8.97
C ASP A 206 40.06 -18.30 -9.36
N ILE A 207 40.55 -17.33 -8.57
CA ILE A 207 40.43 -15.92 -8.93
C ILE A 207 41.45 -15.62 -10.04
N PRO A 208 41.04 -15.11 -11.22
CA PRO A 208 41.99 -14.69 -12.25
C PRO A 208 42.87 -13.57 -11.70
N ARG A 209 44.16 -13.85 -11.49
CA ARG A 209 45.16 -12.88 -11.02
C ARG A 209 45.93 -12.36 -12.23
N GLY A 210 45.97 -11.03 -12.43
CA GLY A 210 46.76 -10.38 -13.48
C GLY A 210 45.96 -9.46 -14.40
N THR A 211 46.62 -9.03 -15.49
CA THR A 211 46.06 -8.19 -16.56
C THR A 211 45.05 -8.99 -17.38
N GLY A 212 43.76 -8.74 -17.18
CA GLY A 212 42.65 -9.51 -17.77
C GLY A 212 41.38 -9.50 -16.92
N ILE A 213 41.47 -8.99 -15.67
CA ILE A 213 40.29 -8.62 -14.90
C ILE A 213 39.64 -7.43 -15.61
N GLU A 214 38.41 -7.60 -16.09
CA GLU A 214 37.59 -6.50 -16.59
C GLU A 214 37.36 -5.51 -15.43
N ARG A 215 38.23 -4.50 -15.34
CA ARG A 215 37.94 -3.33 -14.54
C ARG A 215 36.74 -2.67 -15.19
N ASP A 216 35.77 -2.27 -14.36
CA ASP A 216 34.67 -1.45 -14.84
C ASP A 216 35.28 -0.25 -15.58
N ALA A 217 35.08 -0.15 -16.89
CA ALA A 217 35.65 0.93 -17.72
C ALA A 217 35.27 2.35 -17.24
N ARG A 218 34.30 2.45 -16.33
CA ARG A 218 33.82 3.69 -15.70
C ARG A 218 34.57 4.04 -14.42
N ALA A 219 35.32 3.10 -13.84
CA ALA A 219 36.24 3.35 -12.73
C ALA A 219 37.43 4.19 -13.17
N ASP A 220 37.84 4.04 -14.43
CA ASP A 220 38.96 4.76 -15.03
C ASP A 220 38.52 6.08 -15.71
N ASN A 221 37.27 6.51 -15.50
CA ASN A 221 36.77 7.78 -16.06
C ASN A 221 37.34 8.98 -15.26
N PRO A 222 38.15 9.86 -15.86
CA PRO A 222 38.73 11.02 -15.16
C PRO A 222 37.71 12.08 -14.73
N PHE A 223 36.49 12.04 -15.26
CA PHE A 223 35.43 13.02 -14.98
C PHE A 223 34.50 12.61 -13.83
N ILE A 224 34.71 11.44 -13.22
CA ILE A 224 33.93 10.98 -12.08
C ILE A 224 34.90 10.77 -10.93
N ASP A 225 34.69 11.48 -9.83
CA ASP A 225 35.51 11.27 -8.65
C ASP A 225 35.35 9.84 -8.12
N THR A 226 36.42 9.27 -7.55
CA THR A 226 36.42 7.90 -7.03
C THR A 226 35.31 7.70 -5.99
N THR A 227 34.99 8.73 -5.21
CA THR A 227 33.89 8.74 -4.24
C THR A 227 32.52 8.67 -4.93
N GLU A 228 32.28 9.46 -5.98
CA GLU A 228 31.02 9.43 -6.74
C GLU A 228 30.84 8.11 -7.48
N TYR A 229 31.93 7.58 -8.04
CA TYR A 229 31.94 6.27 -8.67
C TYR A 229 31.57 5.16 -7.68
N ILE A 230 32.20 5.13 -6.49
CA ILE A 230 31.90 4.15 -5.45
C ILE A 230 30.46 4.34 -4.94
N MET A 231 30.02 5.58 -4.72
CA MET A 231 28.68 5.90 -4.27
C MET A 231 27.63 5.44 -5.29
N ASN A 232 27.79 5.80 -6.56
CA ASN A 232 26.90 5.36 -7.65
C ASN A 232 26.89 3.84 -7.81
N LYS A 233 28.03 3.18 -7.58
CA LYS A 233 28.13 1.72 -7.58
C LYS A 233 27.46 1.09 -6.37
N MET A 234 27.53 1.71 -5.20
CA MET A 234 26.81 1.28 -3.99
C MET A 234 25.30 1.45 -4.17
N ILE A 235 24.85 2.59 -4.70
CA ILE A 235 23.44 2.87 -5.06
C ILE A 235 22.92 1.79 -6.01
N LYS A 236 23.67 1.47 -7.07
CA LYS A 236 23.32 0.41 -8.04
C LYS A 236 23.34 -0.99 -7.44
N ARG A 237 24.27 -1.29 -6.51
CA ARG A 237 24.39 -2.62 -5.88
C ARG A 237 23.36 -2.86 -4.78
N GLN A 238 22.93 -1.80 -4.09
CA GLN A 238 21.97 -1.86 -3.00
C GLN A 238 20.52 -1.64 -3.50
N ASP A 239 20.31 -1.44 -4.81
CA ASP A 239 19.03 -1.07 -5.42
C ASP A 239 18.34 0.11 -4.72
N ILE A 240 19.11 1.02 -4.11
CA ILE A 240 18.57 2.17 -3.39
C ILE A 240 18.34 3.27 -4.41
N VAL A 241 17.11 3.35 -4.89
CA VAL A 241 16.67 4.41 -5.79
C VAL A 241 16.42 5.68 -4.95
N PRO A 242 16.96 6.85 -5.34
CA PRO A 242 16.61 8.11 -4.70
C PRO A 242 15.08 8.27 -4.55
N PRO A 243 14.57 8.74 -3.40
CA PRO A 243 13.12 8.74 -3.12
C PRO A 243 12.26 9.46 -4.18
N TRP A 244 12.79 10.50 -4.83
CA TRP A 244 12.09 11.21 -5.89
C TRP A 244 11.96 10.37 -7.18
N ILE A 245 12.89 9.46 -7.46
CA ILE A 245 12.82 8.54 -8.61
C ILE A 245 11.78 7.45 -8.35
N ASP A 246 11.63 6.96 -7.12
CA ASP A 246 10.51 6.06 -6.77
C ASP A 246 9.16 6.73 -7.03
N LYS A 247 9.03 7.99 -6.59
CA LYS A 247 7.85 8.81 -6.90
C LYS A 247 7.69 9.08 -8.39
N GLN A 248 8.78 9.20 -9.14
CA GLN A 248 8.74 9.29 -10.59
C GLN A 248 8.15 8.03 -11.21
N GLN A 249 8.62 6.85 -10.78
CA GLN A 249 8.12 5.57 -11.28
C GLN A 249 6.66 5.37 -10.90
N GLU A 250 6.27 5.74 -9.68
CA GLU A 250 4.88 5.73 -9.23
C GLU A 250 4.01 6.61 -10.11
N LEU A 251 4.45 7.84 -10.38
CA LEU A 251 3.74 8.79 -11.25
C LEU A 251 3.62 8.28 -12.68
N ILE A 252 4.67 7.71 -13.26
CA ILE A 252 4.65 7.13 -14.61
C ILE A 252 3.67 5.98 -14.67
N LYS A 253 3.76 5.02 -13.75
CA LYS A 253 2.85 3.85 -13.69
C LYS A 253 1.40 4.29 -13.50
N ALA A 254 1.14 5.25 -12.60
CA ALA A 254 -0.19 5.78 -12.36
C ALA A 254 -0.76 6.48 -13.62
N ALA A 255 0.05 7.29 -14.29
CA ALA A 255 -0.33 7.98 -15.52
C ALA A 255 -0.58 6.99 -16.68
N GLU A 256 0.26 5.97 -16.84
CA GLU A 256 0.07 4.91 -17.85
C GLU A 256 -1.20 4.10 -17.59
N ASN A 257 -1.49 3.75 -16.34
CA ASN A 257 -2.72 3.06 -15.96
C ASN A 257 -3.95 3.93 -16.25
N PHE A 258 -3.91 5.21 -15.88
CA PHE A 258 -4.99 6.16 -16.16
C PHE A 258 -5.23 6.31 -17.67
N ARG A 259 -4.19 6.63 -18.45
CA ARG A 259 -4.25 6.77 -19.91
C ARG A 259 -4.64 5.47 -20.61
N GLY A 260 -4.18 4.33 -20.10
CA GLY A 260 -4.53 3.01 -20.61
C GLY A 260 -6.01 2.71 -20.46
N ARG A 261 -6.58 2.98 -19.27
CA ARG A 261 -8.02 2.85 -19.03
C ARG A 261 -8.82 3.81 -19.91
N LEU A 262 -8.47 5.09 -19.89
CA LEU A 262 -9.16 6.12 -20.66
C LEU A 262 -9.20 5.79 -22.16
N ARG A 263 -8.06 5.40 -22.75
CA ARG A 263 -7.98 4.97 -24.16
C ARG A 263 -8.84 3.74 -24.44
N ASN A 264 -8.82 2.75 -23.55
CA ASN A 264 -9.60 1.53 -23.73
C ASN A 264 -11.10 1.77 -23.63
N ASP A 265 -11.54 2.56 -22.65
CA ASP A 265 -12.95 2.85 -22.41
C ASP A 265 -13.52 3.67 -23.57
N TRP A 266 -12.80 4.73 -23.99
CA TRP A 266 -13.18 5.51 -25.15
C TRP A 266 -13.18 4.69 -26.44
N LYS A 267 -12.13 3.89 -26.71
CA LYS A 267 -12.07 3.01 -27.89
C LYS A 267 -13.25 2.04 -27.93
N ARG A 268 -13.62 1.47 -26.78
CA ARG A 268 -14.78 0.55 -26.68
C ARG A 268 -16.10 1.28 -26.90
N HIS A 269 -16.23 2.52 -26.41
CA HIS A 269 -17.43 3.34 -26.56
C HIS A 269 -17.59 3.79 -28.02
N ALA A 270 -16.56 4.40 -28.60
CA ALA A 270 -16.54 4.86 -29.99
C ALA A 270 -16.83 3.72 -30.98
N ALA A 271 -16.19 2.56 -30.83
CA ALA A 271 -16.46 1.41 -31.67
C ALA A 271 -17.93 0.93 -31.56
N ARG A 272 -18.50 0.92 -30.34
CA ARG A 272 -19.91 0.57 -30.12
C ARG A 272 -20.84 1.57 -30.78
N MET A 273 -20.63 2.87 -30.59
CA MET A 273 -21.47 3.92 -31.15
C MET A 273 -21.45 3.92 -32.69
N ILE A 274 -20.27 3.76 -33.30
CA ILE A 274 -20.13 3.68 -34.76
C ILE A 274 -20.83 2.44 -35.32
N SER A 275 -20.71 1.29 -34.63
CA SER A 275 -21.41 0.06 -35.02
C SER A 275 -22.93 0.13 -34.81
N ALA A 276 -23.39 0.78 -33.73
CA ALA A 276 -24.81 0.91 -33.39
C ALA A 276 -25.56 1.78 -34.40
N ARG A 277 -24.87 2.72 -35.07
CA ARG A 277 -25.42 3.50 -36.17
C ARG A 277 -25.72 2.67 -37.43
N GLY A 278 -25.30 1.40 -37.46
CA GLY A 278 -25.57 0.46 -38.56
C GLY A 278 -24.76 0.72 -39.83
N GLY A 279 -25.03 -0.12 -40.85
CA GLY A 279 -24.37 -0.13 -42.16
C GLY A 279 -23.47 -1.34 -42.38
N THR A 280 -22.97 -1.50 -43.61
CA THR A 280 -21.99 -2.55 -43.95
C THR A 280 -20.68 -2.30 -43.21
N LEU A 281 -19.85 -3.34 -43.05
CA LEU A 281 -18.54 -3.22 -42.40
C LEU A 281 -17.68 -2.14 -43.06
N GLU A 282 -17.64 -2.09 -44.39
CA GLU A 282 -16.88 -1.08 -45.15
C GLU A 282 -17.37 0.35 -44.87
N GLN A 283 -18.68 0.56 -44.78
CA GLN A 283 -19.25 1.87 -44.43
C GLN A 283 -18.90 2.28 -42.99
N GLN A 284 -18.90 1.33 -42.05
CA GLN A 284 -18.48 1.59 -40.66
C GLN A 284 -17.00 1.99 -40.60
N LEU A 285 -16.15 1.35 -41.41
CA LEU A 285 -14.74 1.68 -41.51
C LEU A 285 -14.49 3.03 -42.17
N ALA A 286 -15.19 3.33 -43.26
CA ALA A 286 -15.12 4.63 -43.93
C ALA A 286 -15.54 5.75 -42.96
N ARG A 287 -16.59 5.53 -42.17
CA ARG A 287 -17.05 6.48 -41.14
C ARG A 287 -16.01 6.66 -40.04
N ALA A 288 -15.43 5.58 -39.51
CA ALA A 288 -14.36 5.65 -38.51
C ALA A 288 -13.12 6.39 -39.04
N ASN A 289 -12.74 6.15 -40.29
CA ASN A 289 -11.63 6.84 -40.93
C ASN A 289 -11.94 8.33 -41.18
N ALA A 290 -13.19 8.67 -41.52
CA ALA A 290 -13.61 10.06 -41.66
C ALA A 290 -13.52 10.82 -40.32
N TYR A 291 -13.97 10.19 -39.22
CA TYR A 291 -13.79 10.75 -37.87
C TYR A 291 -12.31 10.87 -37.49
N ALA A 292 -11.48 9.90 -37.85
CA ALA A 292 -10.04 9.98 -37.58
C ALA A 292 -9.38 11.18 -38.28
N ARG A 293 -9.74 11.44 -39.53
CA ARG A 293 -9.26 12.61 -40.28
C ARG A 293 -9.77 13.93 -39.69
N ALA A 294 -11.03 13.97 -39.25
CA ALA A 294 -11.58 15.14 -38.60
C ALA A 294 -10.85 15.47 -37.29
N GLU A 295 -10.51 14.45 -36.50
CA GLU A 295 -9.72 14.61 -35.27
C GLU A 295 -8.28 15.04 -35.56
N GLU A 296 -7.63 14.55 -36.62
CA GLU A 296 -6.27 15.00 -36.98
C GLU A 296 -6.22 16.50 -37.32
N LEU A 297 -7.26 17.02 -37.98
CA LEU A 297 -7.39 18.44 -38.30
C LEU A 297 -7.67 19.29 -37.05
N HIS A 298 -8.52 18.80 -36.14
CA HIS A 298 -8.89 19.52 -34.93
C HIS A 298 -7.81 19.44 -33.84
N ASN A 299 -7.17 18.29 -33.68
CA ASN A 299 -6.17 18.01 -32.67
C ASN A 299 -5.00 17.18 -33.26
N PRO A 300 -3.97 17.83 -33.81
CA PRO A 300 -2.84 17.13 -34.39
C PRO A 300 -2.09 16.34 -33.31
N ARG A 301 -1.85 15.05 -33.60
CA ARG A 301 -1.12 14.17 -32.69
C ARG A 301 0.30 14.70 -32.47
N ARG A 302 0.69 14.89 -31.21
CA ARG A 302 2.08 15.21 -30.87
C ARG A 302 2.91 13.95 -31.10
N ARG A 303 3.72 13.93 -32.16
CA ARG A 303 4.70 12.86 -32.39
C ARG A 303 5.69 12.83 -31.24
N ASN A 304 6.16 11.63 -30.90
CA ASN A 304 7.26 11.49 -29.94
C ASN A 304 8.46 12.29 -30.48
N PRO A 305 9.20 13.02 -29.63
CA PRO A 305 10.30 13.87 -30.07
C PRO A 305 11.39 13.09 -30.84
N GLU A 306 11.55 11.79 -30.54
CA GLU A 306 12.46 10.89 -31.26
C GLU A 306 12.04 10.58 -32.70
N GLN A 307 10.77 10.81 -33.06
CA GLN A 307 10.23 10.65 -34.42
C GLN A 307 10.13 11.97 -35.19
N ILE A 308 10.56 13.08 -34.58
CA ILE A 308 10.67 14.36 -35.26
C ILE A 308 12.00 14.30 -36.00
N SER A 309 11.96 13.92 -37.28
CA SER A 309 13.11 14.12 -38.17
C SER A 309 13.40 15.61 -38.23
N VAL A 310 14.44 16.06 -37.54
CA VAL A 310 14.92 17.45 -37.64
C VAL A 310 15.35 17.64 -39.10
N PRO A 311 14.76 18.58 -39.86
CA PRO A 311 15.17 18.82 -41.23
C PRO A 311 16.63 19.30 -41.21
N THR A 312 17.50 18.57 -41.89
CA THR A 312 18.95 18.81 -41.97
C THR A 312 19.34 20.08 -42.71
N ASN A 313 18.37 20.88 -43.17
CA ASN A 313 18.59 22.03 -44.04
C ASN A 313 18.95 23.33 -43.31
N VAL A 314 19.03 23.33 -41.97
CA VAL A 314 19.21 24.57 -41.18
C VAL A 314 20.42 24.55 -40.22
N THR A 315 21.14 23.43 -40.09
CA THR A 315 22.32 23.37 -39.20
C THR A 315 23.55 22.87 -39.97
N ASP A 316 24.34 23.81 -40.51
CA ASP A 316 25.74 23.56 -40.86
C ASP A 316 26.54 23.42 -39.55
N ASP A 317 26.55 22.22 -38.97
CA ASP A 317 27.36 21.92 -37.78
C ASP A 317 28.14 20.61 -37.98
N VAL A 318 29.47 20.71 -38.02
CA VAL A 318 30.40 19.63 -38.43
C VAL A 318 30.27 18.36 -37.57
N VAL A 319 29.71 18.49 -36.35
CA VAL A 319 29.49 17.38 -35.41
C VAL A 319 28.34 16.46 -35.84
N THR A 320 27.32 16.97 -36.54
CA THR A 320 26.17 16.16 -36.97
C THR A 320 26.47 15.28 -38.20
N GLN A 321 27.38 15.72 -39.08
CA GLN A 321 27.85 14.92 -40.23
C GLN A 321 28.68 13.70 -39.83
N ARG A 322 29.32 13.71 -38.65
CA ARG A 322 30.21 12.61 -38.23
C ARG A 322 29.45 11.45 -37.57
N ALA A 323 28.28 11.72 -36.99
CA ALA A 323 27.40 10.71 -36.41
C ALA A 323 26.74 9.81 -37.48
N THR A 324 26.60 10.28 -38.72
CA THR A 324 26.04 9.49 -39.84
C THR A 324 27.06 8.57 -40.52
N ALA A 325 28.36 8.70 -40.23
CA ALA A 325 29.41 7.91 -40.88
C ALA A 325 29.76 6.58 -40.17
N THR A 326 29.16 6.29 -39.00
CA THR A 326 29.59 5.16 -38.15
C THR A 326 28.50 4.16 -37.76
N SER A 327 27.36 4.15 -38.45
CA SER A 327 26.40 3.04 -38.33
C SER A 327 26.51 2.09 -39.54
N PRO A 328 26.72 0.78 -39.36
CA PRO A 328 26.87 -0.15 -40.46
C PRO A 328 25.53 -0.42 -41.16
N SER A 329 25.44 0.05 -42.40
CA SER A 329 24.37 -0.23 -43.36
C SER A 329 24.39 -1.72 -43.71
N SER A 330 23.40 -2.47 -43.24
CA SER A 330 23.04 -3.75 -43.84
C SER A 330 22.20 -3.45 -45.07
N ALA A 331 22.78 -3.65 -46.24
CA ALA A 331 22.12 -3.49 -47.52
C ALA A 331 21.00 -4.52 -47.69
N SER A 332 19.79 -4.04 -47.94
CA SER A 332 18.83 -4.75 -48.79
C SER A 332 18.22 -3.72 -49.73
N SER A 333 18.64 -3.83 -50.98
CA SER A 333 18.05 -3.27 -52.18
C SER A 333 16.53 -3.28 -52.13
N ALA A 334 15.93 -2.09 -52.21
CA ALA A 334 14.59 -1.90 -52.75
C ALA A 334 14.63 -0.64 -53.60
N GLU A 335 14.41 -0.90 -54.89
CA GLU A 335 14.21 0.03 -55.99
C GLU A 335 13.46 1.31 -55.60
N ASP A 336 13.88 2.41 -56.23
CA ASP A 336 13.09 3.60 -56.48
C ASP A 336 11.77 3.21 -57.16
N ASN A 337 10.79 2.82 -56.35
CA ASN A 337 9.38 2.96 -56.67
C ASN A 337 8.84 3.92 -55.62
N ASN A 338 8.84 5.19 -56.00
CA ASN A 338 7.98 6.19 -55.40
C ASN A 338 6.59 5.98 -56.02
N PRO A 339 5.65 5.21 -55.44
CA PRO A 339 4.28 5.61 -55.62
C PRO A 339 4.18 6.88 -54.79
N SER A 340 4.20 8.02 -55.47
CA SER A 340 3.33 9.12 -55.10
C SER A 340 1.92 8.54 -54.96
N HIS A 341 1.65 7.94 -53.79
CA HIS A 341 0.30 7.80 -53.30
C HIS A 341 -0.13 9.20 -52.88
N ASP A 342 -0.40 10.01 -53.90
CA ASP A 342 -1.62 10.81 -53.93
C ASP A 342 -2.77 9.86 -53.61
N HIS A 343 -2.99 9.59 -52.32
CA HIS A 343 -4.28 9.13 -51.87
C HIS A 343 -5.23 10.32 -52.00
N GLN A 344 -5.64 10.59 -53.25
CA GLN A 344 -6.95 11.17 -53.55
C GLN A 344 -7.97 10.24 -52.88
N SER A 345 -8.27 10.56 -51.63
CA SER A 345 -9.34 9.93 -50.90
C SER A 345 -10.60 10.72 -51.19
N PRO A 346 -11.74 10.06 -51.37
CA PRO A 346 -12.98 10.69 -51.82
C PRO A 346 -13.30 11.90 -50.95
N SER A 347 -13.64 12.99 -51.63
CA SER A 347 -14.13 14.26 -51.10
C SER A 347 -15.44 14.04 -50.33
N HIS A 348 -15.35 13.44 -49.16
CA HIS A 348 -16.45 13.41 -48.21
C HIS A 348 -16.51 14.76 -47.50
N PRO A 349 -17.72 15.30 -47.26
CA PRO A 349 -17.88 16.57 -46.57
C PRO A 349 -17.20 16.52 -45.19
N PRO A 350 -16.67 17.65 -44.68
CA PRO A 350 -15.98 17.69 -43.40
C PRO A 350 -16.93 17.22 -42.29
N VAL A 351 -16.69 16.02 -41.80
CA VAL A 351 -17.44 15.45 -40.68
C VAL A 351 -16.87 16.08 -39.40
N PRO A 352 -17.71 16.53 -38.46
CA PRO A 352 -17.19 17.02 -37.18
C PRO A 352 -16.47 15.89 -36.41
N PRO A 353 -15.50 16.23 -35.53
CA PRO A 353 -14.87 15.28 -34.63
C PRO A 353 -15.90 14.48 -33.83
N PHE A 354 -15.62 13.20 -33.60
CA PHE A 354 -16.54 12.33 -32.86
C PHE A 354 -16.38 12.58 -31.36
N ARG A 355 -17.29 13.36 -30.77
CA ARG A 355 -17.36 13.64 -29.33
C ARG A 355 -18.75 13.30 -28.80
N ASP A 356 -18.80 12.68 -27.63
CA ASP A 356 -20.05 12.26 -27.00
C ASP A 356 -20.16 12.86 -25.59
N PRO A 357 -21.01 13.89 -25.38
CA PRO A 357 -21.12 14.57 -24.10
C PRO A 357 -21.72 13.68 -23.01
N ASP A 358 -22.53 12.69 -23.36
CA ASP A 358 -23.17 11.80 -22.40
C ASP A 358 -22.14 10.86 -21.77
N TRP A 359 -21.20 10.36 -22.58
CA TRP A 359 -20.07 9.56 -22.10
C TRP A 359 -19.13 10.40 -21.22
N GLU A 360 -18.80 11.62 -21.66
CA GLU A 360 -17.95 12.52 -20.88
C GLU A 360 -18.58 12.83 -19.52
N ALA A 361 -19.90 13.07 -19.45
CA ALA A 361 -20.61 13.33 -18.21
C ALA A 361 -20.61 12.11 -17.27
N ALA A 362 -20.82 10.90 -17.81
CA ALA A 362 -20.83 9.67 -17.04
C ALA A 362 -19.46 9.36 -16.40
N GLU A 363 -18.38 9.52 -17.16
CA GLU A 363 -17.01 9.21 -16.70
C GLU A 363 -16.31 10.38 -15.98
N ARG A 364 -16.89 11.59 -16.01
CA ARG A 364 -16.26 12.81 -15.49
C ARG A 364 -15.85 12.72 -14.03
N SER A 365 -16.66 12.06 -13.21
CA SER A 365 -16.43 11.92 -11.76
C SER A 365 -15.16 11.11 -11.49
N TYR A 366 -15.02 9.95 -12.15
CA TYR A 366 -13.84 9.10 -12.08
C TYR A 366 -12.60 9.82 -12.61
N MET A 367 -12.72 10.46 -13.79
CA MET A 367 -11.57 11.10 -14.42
C MET A 367 -11.04 12.29 -13.61
N ARG A 368 -11.92 13.09 -13.01
CA ARG A 368 -11.52 14.18 -12.09
C ARG A 368 -10.76 13.64 -10.89
N LEU A 369 -11.30 12.61 -10.22
CA LEU A 369 -10.65 11.99 -9.07
C LEU A 369 -9.28 11.38 -9.44
N ALA A 370 -9.18 10.75 -10.61
CA ALA A 370 -7.92 10.21 -11.10
C ALA A 370 -6.87 11.31 -11.35
N VAL A 371 -7.26 12.42 -11.97
CA VAL A 371 -6.38 13.58 -12.19
C VAL A 371 -5.97 14.24 -10.88
N GLU A 372 -6.88 14.36 -9.91
CA GLU A 372 -6.57 14.87 -8.57
C GLU A 372 -5.53 13.98 -7.85
N ASN A 373 -5.67 12.65 -7.95
CA ASN A 373 -4.68 11.70 -7.43
C ASN A 373 -3.32 11.85 -8.13
N LEU A 374 -3.30 11.91 -9.47
CA LEU A 374 -2.06 12.16 -10.21
C LEU A 374 -1.40 13.47 -9.77
N ASN A 375 -2.17 14.53 -9.61
CA ASN A 375 -1.66 15.83 -9.13
C ASN A 375 -1.18 15.79 -7.67
N ALA A 376 -1.75 14.93 -6.82
CA ALA A 376 -1.22 14.68 -5.48
C ALA A 376 0.16 14.00 -5.51
N ILE A 377 0.32 12.97 -6.35
CA ILE A 377 1.62 12.31 -6.56
C ILE A 377 2.63 13.30 -7.15
N THR A 378 2.24 14.09 -8.16
CA THR A 378 3.08 15.14 -8.76
C THR A 378 3.53 16.17 -7.74
N ARG A 379 2.65 16.60 -6.82
CA ARG A 379 3.03 17.49 -5.70
C ARG A 379 4.14 16.87 -4.85
N SER A 380 3.95 15.62 -4.42
CA SER A 380 4.96 14.92 -3.60
C SER A 380 6.29 14.73 -4.32
N TYR A 381 6.24 14.45 -5.63
CA TYR A 381 7.41 14.32 -6.49
C TYR A 381 8.15 15.65 -6.62
N ASN A 382 7.45 16.74 -6.96
CA ASN A 382 8.05 18.06 -7.17
C ASN A 382 8.67 18.65 -5.91
N LEU A 383 8.21 18.24 -4.72
CA LEU A 383 8.82 18.63 -3.44
C LEU A 383 10.19 17.98 -3.23
N MET A 384 10.39 16.76 -3.75
CA MET A 384 11.64 16.00 -3.58
C MET A 384 12.60 16.14 -4.77
N ALA A 385 12.07 16.47 -5.96
CA ALA A 385 12.83 16.51 -7.20
C ALA A 385 13.64 17.82 -7.36
N PRO A 386 14.84 17.75 -7.96
CA PRO A 386 15.57 18.94 -8.41
C PRO A 386 14.76 19.78 -9.40
N GLU A 387 15.01 21.09 -9.48
CA GLU A 387 14.25 22.05 -10.31
C GLU A 387 14.09 21.61 -11.77
N LEU A 388 15.15 21.11 -12.40
CA LEU A 388 15.14 20.65 -13.79
C LEU A 388 14.21 19.45 -14.03
N SER A 389 13.99 18.62 -13.01
CA SER A 389 13.20 17.40 -13.11
C SER A 389 11.73 17.57 -12.72
N LYS A 390 11.34 18.75 -12.23
CA LYS A 390 9.95 19.01 -11.82
C LYS A 390 8.98 18.86 -12.99
N LYS A 391 7.81 18.26 -12.72
CA LYS A 391 6.77 17.98 -13.71
C LYS A 391 5.58 18.93 -13.57
N PRO A 392 4.94 19.36 -14.67
CA PRO A 392 3.72 20.14 -14.60
C PRO A 392 2.55 19.30 -14.10
N TYR A 393 1.52 19.97 -13.58
CA TYR A 393 0.27 19.31 -13.21
C TYR A 393 -0.51 18.83 -14.44
N PHE A 394 -1.30 17.77 -14.22
CA PHE A 394 -2.19 17.18 -15.20
C PHE A 394 -3.50 17.96 -15.25
N SER A 395 -3.97 18.25 -16.47
CA SER A 395 -5.28 18.81 -16.73
C SER A 395 -6.17 17.79 -17.45
N LEU A 396 -7.42 17.67 -16.99
CA LEU A 396 -8.39 16.71 -17.51
C LEU A 396 -8.63 16.90 -19.01
N GLU A 397 -8.81 18.15 -19.44
CA GLU A 397 -9.10 18.50 -20.83
C GLU A 397 -7.95 18.10 -21.77
N ARG A 398 -6.71 18.25 -21.32
CA ARG A 398 -5.52 17.85 -22.09
C ARG A 398 -5.39 16.34 -22.21
N GLU A 399 -5.68 15.61 -21.13
CA GLU A 399 -5.64 14.14 -21.16
C GLU A 399 -6.77 13.58 -22.04
N LEU A 400 -7.94 14.22 -22.04
CA LEU A 400 -9.03 13.91 -22.97
C LEU A 400 -8.64 14.19 -24.42
N SER A 401 -8.13 15.38 -24.73
CA SER A 401 -7.71 15.73 -26.08
C SER A 401 -6.67 14.74 -26.61
N ASN A 402 -5.67 14.40 -25.79
CA ASN A 402 -4.66 13.41 -26.15
C ASN A 402 -5.27 12.02 -26.37
N CYS A 403 -6.20 11.60 -25.52
CA CYS A 403 -6.90 10.33 -25.68
C CYS A 403 -7.66 10.26 -27.01
N PHE A 404 -8.39 11.31 -27.37
CA PHE A 404 -9.12 11.37 -28.63
C PHE A 404 -8.19 11.28 -29.83
N ALA A 405 -7.09 12.03 -29.82
CA ALA A 405 -6.10 12.01 -30.90
C ALA A 405 -5.43 10.63 -31.07
N ASP A 406 -5.16 9.93 -29.97
CA ASP A 406 -4.51 8.61 -30.02
C ASP A 406 -5.46 7.48 -30.41
N VAL A 407 -6.72 7.54 -29.96
CA VAL A 407 -7.70 6.47 -30.20
C VAL A 407 -8.32 6.59 -31.57
N ALA A 408 -8.54 7.79 -32.09
CA ALA A 408 -9.15 8.07 -33.39
C ALA A 408 -8.70 7.12 -34.53
N PRO A 409 -7.38 6.98 -34.84
CA PRO A 409 -6.91 6.06 -35.88
C PRO A 409 -7.07 4.57 -35.51
N GLN A 410 -7.17 4.23 -34.23
CA GLN A 410 -7.30 2.84 -33.76
C GLN A 410 -8.74 2.29 -33.85
N VAL A 411 -9.74 3.17 -33.92
CA VAL A 411 -11.16 2.77 -33.89
C VAL A 411 -11.51 1.89 -35.09
N ALA A 412 -11.03 2.22 -36.29
CA ALA A 412 -11.29 1.41 -37.49
C ALA A 412 -10.75 -0.02 -37.34
N GLY A 413 -9.54 -0.18 -36.81
CA GLY A 413 -8.97 -1.50 -36.52
C GLY A 413 -9.77 -2.27 -35.46
N GLU A 414 -10.23 -1.61 -34.40
CA GLU A 414 -11.07 -2.23 -33.37
C GLU A 414 -12.43 -2.70 -33.91
N ILE A 415 -13.04 -1.95 -34.84
CA ILE A 415 -14.29 -2.36 -35.50
C ILE A 415 -14.05 -3.61 -36.34
N ARG A 416 -12.97 -3.66 -37.13
CA ARG A 416 -12.58 -4.87 -37.89
C ARG A 416 -12.41 -6.06 -36.96
N LEU A 417 -11.62 -5.89 -35.90
CA LEU A 417 -11.37 -6.95 -34.92
C LEU A 417 -12.64 -7.43 -34.22
N ARG A 418 -13.61 -6.54 -33.97
CA ARG A 418 -14.90 -6.93 -33.38
C ARG A 418 -15.78 -7.69 -34.35
N ALA A 419 -15.79 -7.29 -35.62
CA ALA A 419 -16.54 -7.98 -36.66
C ALA A 419 -15.96 -9.36 -36.98
N THR A 420 -14.63 -9.51 -36.91
CA THR A 420 -13.94 -10.79 -37.18
C THR A 420 -13.76 -11.68 -35.96
N ARG A 421 -14.00 -11.17 -34.74
CA ARG A 421 -13.89 -11.98 -33.52
C ARG A 421 -14.97 -13.08 -33.53
N PRO A 422 -14.58 -14.37 -33.42
CA PRO A 422 -15.56 -15.43 -33.27
C PRO A 422 -16.37 -15.17 -31.99
N ALA A 423 -17.67 -15.44 -32.04
CA ALA A 423 -18.51 -15.39 -30.85
C ALA A 423 -17.87 -16.27 -29.78
N ARG A 424 -17.48 -15.68 -28.65
CA ARG A 424 -16.92 -16.45 -27.53
C ARG A 424 -17.96 -17.51 -27.16
N SER A 425 -17.60 -18.78 -27.30
CA SER A 425 -18.46 -19.87 -26.86
C SER A 425 -18.66 -19.75 -25.35
N LEU A 426 -19.90 -19.67 -24.91
CA LEU A 426 -20.26 -19.62 -23.49
C LEU A 426 -19.92 -20.96 -22.78
N VAL A 427 -19.51 -21.98 -23.54
CA VAL A 427 -19.34 -23.38 -23.11
C VAL A 427 -17.97 -23.66 -22.46
N ASP A 428 -16.95 -22.82 -22.67
CA ASP A 428 -15.58 -23.08 -22.17
C ASP A 428 -15.24 -22.39 -20.82
N ARG A 429 -16.23 -22.25 -19.92
CA ARG A 429 -15.94 -22.00 -18.49
C ARG A 429 -16.02 -23.32 -17.73
N PRO A 430 -14.88 -24.00 -17.45
CA PRO A 430 -14.90 -25.11 -16.51
C PRO A 430 -15.20 -24.56 -15.12
N PHE A 431 -16.34 -24.99 -14.59
CA PHE A 431 -16.78 -24.75 -13.22
C PHE A 431 -15.92 -25.62 -12.28
N GLY A 432 -14.76 -25.10 -11.88
CA GLY A 432 -13.92 -25.66 -10.81
C GLY A 432 -12.73 -26.53 -11.26
N GLY A 433 -11.53 -26.19 -10.77
CA GLY A 433 -10.40 -27.15 -10.69
C GLY A 433 -9.06 -26.68 -11.26
N SER A 434 -8.20 -26.16 -10.37
CA SER A 434 -6.74 -26.34 -10.25
C SER A 434 -5.83 -26.51 -11.48
N ALA A 435 -4.97 -25.50 -11.68
CA ALA A 435 -3.52 -25.51 -11.96
C ALA A 435 -2.88 -26.61 -12.85
N GLY A 436 -2.33 -26.16 -13.99
CA GLY A 436 -1.26 -26.81 -14.76
C GLY A 436 -0.78 -25.86 -15.86
N GLY A 437 0.48 -25.42 -15.78
CA GLY A 437 0.94 -24.18 -16.41
C GLY A 437 1.43 -24.27 -17.85
N GLN A 438 1.33 -23.15 -18.57
CA GLN A 438 2.41 -22.64 -19.44
C GLN A 438 2.33 -21.12 -19.54
N LYS A 439 3.50 -20.48 -19.44
CA LYS A 439 3.75 -19.06 -19.22
C LYS A 439 3.38 -18.18 -20.42
N GLY A 440 2.78 -17.01 -20.14
CA GLY A 440 2.54 -15.94 -21.10
C GLY A 440 1.87 -14.70 -20.48
N THR A 441 2.66 -13.93 -19.74
CA THR A 441 2.62 -12.46 -19.53
C THR A 441 1.27 -11.70 -19.69
N GLY A 442 0.76 -11.12 -18.59
CA GLY A 442 -0.20 -10.00 -18.69
C GLY A 442 -1.15 -9.78 -17.52
N PHE A 443 -0.78 -8.84 -16.65
CA PHE A 443 -1.65 -7.86 -15.96
C PHE A 443 -2.96 -8.30 -15.26
N GLY A 444 -2.89 -8.29 -13.92
CA GLY A 444 -3.82 -7.68 -12.95
C GLY A 444 -5.31 -7.49 -13.30
N GLY A 445 -6.16 -8.13 -12.50
CA GLY A 445 -7.58 -7.79 -12.41
C GLY A 445 -8.28 -8.56 -11.29
N GLY A 446 -8.28 -7.97 -10.09
CA GLY A 446 -9.01 -8.47 -8.93
C GLY A 446 -10.51 -8.62 -9.22
N VAL A 447 -11.05 -9.71 -8.66
CA VAL A 447 -12.45 -10.12 -8.71
C VAL A 447 -13.33 -9.05 -8.07
N GLY A 448 -14.13 -8.37 -8.88
CA GLY A 448 -15.17 -7.43 -8.42
C GLY A 448 -16.52 -8.13 -8.33
N ILE A 449 -17.04 -8.24 -7.11
CA ILE A 449 -18.37 -8.76 -6.72
C ILE A 449 -19.46 -7.71 -7.05
N GLY A 450 -19.43 -7.11 -8.23
CA GLY A 450 -20.25 -5.94 -8.60
C GLY A 450 -21.19 -6.14 -9.79
N GLU A 451 -21.22 -7.32 -10.39
CA GLU A 451 -21.89 -7.57 -11.68
C GLU A 451 -22.93 -8.71 -11.59
N LEU A 452 -23.64 -8.79 -10.45
CA LEU A 452 -24.76 -9.73 -10.25
C LEU A 452 -26.10 -9.05 -9.92
N LEU A 453 -26.18 -7.71 -9.97
CA LEU A 453 -27.39 -7.01 -9.50
C LEU A 453 -27.89 -5.86 -10.39
N ARG A 454 -27.71 -5.91 -11.71
CA ARG A 454 -28.29 -4.89 -12.59
C ARG A 454 -28.81 -5.43 -13.93
N GLY A 455 -30.14 -5.52 -14.02
CA GLY A 455 -30.93 -5.64 -15.25
C GLY A 455 -31.12 -7.08 -15.71
N GLY A 456 -32.31 -7.58 -16.04
CA GLY A 456 -33.62 -7.00 -16.23
C GLY A 456 -34.46 -8.09 -16.89
N GLY A 457 -35.74 -8.19 -16.51
CA GLY A 457 -36.61 -9.26 -16.98
C GLY A 457 -36.87 -9.24 -18.49
N ARG A 458 -36.90 -10.42 -19.11
CA ARG A 458 -37.98 -10.86 -20.02
C ARG A 458 -37.78 -12.33 -20.43
N GLY A 459 -38.83 -13.10 -20.15
CA GLY A 459 -39.34 -14.29 -20.86
C GLY A 459 -38.37 -15.18 -21.66
N GLY A 460 -38.15 -16.38 -21.13
CA GLY A 460 -37.64 -17.53 -21.87
C GLY A 460 -37.69 -18.77 -20.98
N GLY A 461 -38.84 -19.42 -20.90
CA GLY A 461 -39.04 -20.61 -20.07
C GLY A 461 -38.25 -21.80 -20.62
N LEU A 462 -37.18 -22.21 -19.93
CA LEU A 462 -36.63 -23.55 -20.04
C LEU A 462 -37.09 -24.35 -18.82
N SER A 463 -37.98 -25.31 -19.04
CA SER A 463 -38.35 -26.31 -18.04
C SER A 463 -37.23 -27.32 -17.90
N VAL A 464 -36.43 -27.20 -16.84
CA VAL A 464 -35.52 -28.27 -16.40
C VAL A 464 -36.36 -29.25 -15.57
N VAL A 465 -36.45 -30.49 -16.03
CA VAL A 465 -37.05 -31.59 -15.26
C VAL A 465 -36.06 -31.97 -14.15
N GLU A 466 -36.29 -31.48 -12.94
CA GLU A 466 -35.56 -31.94 -11.75
C GLU A 466 -36.01 -33.38 -11.40
N GLY A 467 -35.09 -34.34 -11.54
CA GLY A 467 -35.26 -35.66 -10.94
C GLY A 467 -35.34 -35.54 -9.42
N LYS A 468 -36.44 -36.01 -8.83
CA LYS A 468 -36.64 -36.14 -7.38
C LYS A 468 -35.74 -37.23 -6.81
N GLU A 469 -34.49 -36.89 -6.52
CA GLU A 469 -33.70 -37.64 -5.56
C GLU A 469 -33.28 -36.67 -4.45
N LYS A 470 -33.83 -36.91 -3.24
CA LYS A 470 -33.47 -36.16 -2.04
C LYS A 470 -32.01 -36.46 -1.73
N ARG A 471 -31.12 -35.55 -2.12
CA ARG A 471 -29.70 -35.62 -1.77
C ARG A 471 -29.58 -35.60 -0.24
N TYR A 472 -28.87 -36.60 0.30
CA TYR A 472 -28.60 -36.75 1.72
C TYR A 472 -28.00 -35.46 2.27
N GLY A 473 -28.75 -34.80 3.15
CA GLY A 473 -28.44 -33.45 3.61
C GLY A 473 -27.47 -33.46 4.78
N LEU A 474 -26.67 -32.39 4.92
CA LEU A 474 -25.79 -32.20 6.09
C LEU A 474 -26.54 -32.37 7.42
N ARG A 475 -27.83 -32.04 7.45
CA ARG A 475 -28.70 -32.24 8.62
C ARG A 475 -28.97 -33.71 8.94
N GLU A 476 -29.12 -34.56 7.94
CA GLU A 476 -29.28 -36.01 8.11
C GLU A 476 -27.96 -36.63 8.57
N PHE A 477 -26.84 -36.20 7.98
CA PHE A 477 -25.49 -36.55 8.43
C PHE A 477 -25.24 -36.21 9.92
N TRP A 478 -25.58 -34.99 10.35
CA TRP A 478 -25.40 -34.60 11.75
C TRP A 478 -26.36 -35.32 12.71
N ARG A 479 -27.55 -35.71 12.25
CA ARG A 479 -28.51 -36.48 13.06
C ARG A 479 -28.04 -37.92 13.26
N ASP A 480 -27.50 -38.55 12.22
CA ASP A 480 -26.98 -39.91 12.30
C ASP A 480 -25.63 -39.98 13.05
N PHE A 481 -24.84 -38.89 13.04
CA PHE A 481 -23.58 -38.82 13.78
C PHE A 481 -23.77 -38.80 15.32
N TRP A 482 -24.88 -38.23 15.80
CA TRP A 482 -25.19 -38.15 17.25
C TRP A 482 -26.22 -39.19 17.72
N ALA A 483 -26.75 -40.02 16.82
CA ALA A 483 -27.58 -41.16 17.19
C ALA A 483 -26.70 -42.36 17.57
N LYS A 484 -26.13 -42.32 18.79
CA LYS A 484 -25.64 -43.49 19.51
C LYS A 484 -25.89 -43.35 20.99
#